data_AF-A0A368JQW4-F1
#
_entry.id   AF-A0A368JQW4-F1
#
_cell.length_a   1.000
_cell.length_b   1.000
_cell.length_c   1.000
_cell.angle_alpha   90.00
_cell.angle_beta   90.00
_cell.angle_gamma   90.00
#
_symmetry.space_group_name_H-M   'P 1'
#
loop_
_entity.id
_entity.type
_entity.pdbx_description
1 polymer ?
#
loop_
_entity_poly.entity_id
_entity_poly.type
_entity_poly.pdbx_seq_one_letter_code
_entity_poly.pdbx_strand_id
1 'polypeptide(L)' 'MITNYIGIDMAARSFVSARPTPAASYQVQQWDYQTPQQIAHFVDSLNPQTDHCVLEATGNY' A
#
# COMPACT_ATOMS: atom_id res chain seq x y z
N MET A 1 0.86 -18.17 -5.25
CA MET A 1 -0.55 -18.06 -4.80
C MET A 1 -0.66 -16.72 -4.11
N ILE A 2 -1.65 -15.90 -4.45
CA ILE A 2 -1.85 -14.61 -3.76
C ILE A 2 -2.27 -14.93 -2.33
N THR A 3 -1.59 -14.35 -1.35
CA THR A 3 -1.89 -14.56 0.07
C THR A 3 -2.14 -13.27 0.83
N ASN A 4 -1.65 -12.13 0.31
CA ASN A 4 -1.75 -10.85 1.00
C ASN A 4 -2.42 -9.81 0.10
N TYR A 5 -3.57 -9.30 0.54
CA TYR A 5 -4.21 -8.14 -0.08
C TYR A 5 -3.78 -6.88 0.67
N ILE A 6 -3.10 -5.96 -0.01
CA ILE A 6 -2.63 -4.70 0.55
C ILE A 6 -3.58 -3.59 0.10
N GLY A 7 -4.35 -3.04 1.04
CA GLY A 7 -5.19 -1.88 0.77
C GLY A 7 -4.34 -0.62 0.65
N ILE A 8 -4.61 0.22 -0.35
CA ILE A 8 -3.96 1.51 -0.56
C ILE A 8 -5.03 2.61 -0.59
N ASP A 9 -4.92 3.56 0.34
CA ASP A 9 -5.69 4.80 0.35
C ASP A 9 -4.75 5.97 -0.01
N MET A 10 -5.14 6.78 -0.98
CA MET A 10 -4.32 7.84 -1.58
C MET A 10 -4.78 9.22 -1.14
N ALA A 11 -3.82 10.05 -0.75
CA ALA A 11 -3.98 11.49 -0.56
C ALA A 11 -3.05 12.25 -1.52
N ALA A 12 -3.16 13.59 -1.56
CA ALA A 12 -2.46 14.41 -2.55
C ALA A 12 -0.92 14.28 -2.53
N ARG A 13 -0.32 13.98 -1.37
CA ARG A 13 1.16 13.89 -1.16
C ARG A 13 1.56 12.76 -0.22
N SER A 14 0.65 11.84 0.03
CA SER A 14 0.89 10.69 0.88
C SER A 14 -0.08 9.58 0.51
N PHE A 15 0.22 8.37 0.92
CA PHE A 15 -0.73 7.27 0.87
C PHE A 15 -0.54 6.37 2.08
N VAL A 16 -1.55 5.58 2.36
CA VAL A 16 -1.57 4.65 3.46
C VAL A 16 -1.65 3.24 2.88
N SER A 17 -0.77 2.34 3.34
CA SER A 17 -0.85 0.92 3.02
C SER A 17 -1.34 0.13 4.24
N ALA A 18 -2.37 -0.70 4.07
CA ALA A 18 -2.85 -1.63 5.09
C ALA A 18 -2.45 -3.07 4.73
N ARG A 19 -1.60 -3.69 5.55
CA ARG A 19 -1.10 -5.07 5.35
C ARG A 19 -1.77 -6.04 6.32
N PRO A 20 -2.18 -7.23 5.86
CA PRO A 20 -2.73 -8.24 6.76
C PRO A 20 -1.64 -8.76 7.69
N THR A 21 -1.99 -8.99 8.95
CA THR A 21 -1.12 -9.65 9.93
C THR A 21 -1.56 -11.09 10.18
N PRO A 22 -0.69 -11.96 10.71
CA PRO A 22 -1.07 -13.33 11.08
C PRO A 22 -2.22 -13.41 12.10
N ALA A 23 -2.45 -12.34 12.87
CA ALA A 23 -3.49 -12.26 13.89
C ALA A 23 -4.87 -11.84 13.34
N ALA A 24 -5.08 -11.93 12.02
CA ALA A 24 -6.29 -11.47 11.33
C ALA A 24 -6.60 -9.98 11.57
N SER A 25 -5.57 -9.17 11.80
CA SER A 25 -5.65 -7.71 11.88
C SER A 25 -4.92 -7.04 10.72
N TYR A 26 -4.89 -5.71 10.69
CA TYR A 26 -4.13 -4.96 9.70
C TYR A 26 -3.07 -4.09 10.37
N GLN A 27 -1.87 -4.09 9.81
CA GLN A 27 -0.83 -3.12 10.10
C GLN A 27 -0.90 -2.01 9.05
N VAL A 28 -1.01 -0.77 9.52
CA VAL A 28 -1.11 0.41 8.69
C VAL A 28 0.23 1.14 8.68
N GLN A 29 0.65 1.60 7.51
CA GLN A 29 1.83 2.44 7.34
C GLN A 29 1.52 3.60 6.40
N GLN A 30 1.86 4.82 6.83
CA GLN A 30 1.80 6.01 5.99
C GLN A 30 3.11 6.18 5.22
N TRP A 31 2.99 6.60 3.97
CA TRP A 31 4.06 6.86 3.04
C TRP A 31 3.90 8.27 2.50
N ASP A 32 4.78 9.18 2.92
CA ASP A 32 4.80 10.53 2.38
C ASP A 32 5.65 10.56 1.11
N TYR A 33 5.17 11.26 0.09
CA TYR A 33 5.90 11.41 -1.16
C TYR A 33 5.73 12.82 -1.74
N GLN A 34 6.84 13.36 -2.23
CA GLN A 34 6.93 14.58 -3.01
C GLN A 34 7.48 14.29 -4.41
N THR A 35 8.18 13.17 -4.57
CA THR A 35 8.71 12.69 -5.85
C THR A 35 8.33 11.23 -6.08
N PRO A 36 8.23 10.78 -7.35
CA PRO A 36 7.94 9.37 -7.67
C PRO A 36 8.97 8.40 -7.08
N GLN A 37 10.22 8.83 -6.89
CA GLN A 37 11.29 7.99 -6.31
C GLN A 37 10.97 7.57 -4.88
N GLN A 38 10.26 8.39 -4.11
CA GLN A 38 9.88 8.05 -2.74
C GLN A 38 8.83 6.94 -2.68
N ILE A 39 8.06 6.74 -3.76
CA ILE A 39 7.12 5.62 -3.90
C ILE A 39 7.89 4.30 -4.09
N ALA A 40 9.12 4.33 -4.61
CA ALA A 40 9.93 3.13 -4.82
C ALA A 40 10.17 2.36 -3.50
N HIS A 41 10.31 3.05 -2.37
CA HIS A 41 10.45 2.40 -1.06
C HIS A 41 9.25 1.52 -0.70
N PHE A 42 8.05 1.93 -1.09
CA PHE A 42 6.87 1.09 -0.94
C PHE A 42 6.93 -0.09 -1.89
N VAL A 43 7.24 0.12 -3.17
CA VAL A 43 7.34 -0.96 -4.17
C VAL A 43 8.38 -2.02 -3.77
N ASP A 44 9.55 -1.59 -3.28
CA ASP A 44 10.63 -2.47 -2.82
C ASP A 44 10.24 -3.31 -1.59
N SER A 45 9.25 -2.85 -0.83
CA SER A 45 8.73 -3.56 0.35
C SER A 45 7.63 -4.59 0.03
N LEU A 46 7.28 -4.76 -1.25
CA LEU A 46 6.30 -5.73 -1.72
C LEU A 46 6.97 -7.02 -2.16
N ASN A 47 6.30 -8.16 -1.92
CA ASN A 47 6.66 -9.43 -2.53
C ASN A 47 5.80 -9.68 -3.78
N PRO A 48 6.37 -9.62 -5.00
CA PRO A 48 5.60 -9.70 -6.25
C PRO A 48 4.92 -11.07 -6.47
N GLN A 49 5.28 -12.11 -5.72
CA GLN A 49 4.67 -13.44 -5.85
C GLN A 49 3.44 -13.64 -4.97
N THR A 50 3.30 -12.85 -3.91
CA THR A 50 2.30 -13.08 -2.85
C THR A 50 1.39 -11.89 -2.58
N ASP A 51 1.87 -10.68 -2.88
CA ASP A 51 1.21 -9.45 -2.52
C ASP A 51 0.40 -8.90 -3.69
N HIS A 52 -0.84 -8.53 -3.41
CA HIS A 52 -1.75 -7.92 -4.37
C HIS A 52 -2.25 -6.59 -3.83
N CYS A 53 -1.94 -5.51 -4.52
CA CYS A 53 -2.33 -4.16 -4.12
C CYS A 53 -3.74 -3.85 -4.62
N VAL A 54 -4.59 -3.33 -3.73
CA VAL A 54 -5.95 -2.87 -4.03
C VAL A 54 -6.01 -1.38 -3.73
N LEU A 55 -6.16 -0.58 -4.78
CA LEU A 55 -6.23 0.86 -4.69
C LEU A 55 -7.67 1.32 -4.47
N GLU A 56 -7.90 2.17 -3.48
CA GLU A 56 -9.19 2.83 -3.31
C GLU A 56 -9.43 3.82 -4.46
N ALA A 57 -10.54 3.66 -5.17
CA ALA A 57 -10.96 4.55 -6.24
C ALA A 57 -11.77 5.73 -5.66
N THR A 58 -11.11 6.66 -4.96
CA THR A 58 -11.82 7.75 -4.25
C THR A 58 -12.33 8.91 -5.12
N GLY A 59 -12.08 8.91 -6.43
CA GLY A 59 -12.74 9.81 -7.40
C GLY A 59 -12.52 11.32 -7.24
N ASN A 60 -11.81 11.77 -6.19
CA ASN A 60 -11.47 13.15 -5.92
C ASN A 60 -10.02 13.40 -6.39
N TYR A 61 -9.85 13.64 -7.69
CA TYR A 61 -8.57 14.01 -8.32
C TYR A 61 -8.27 15.51 -8.19
#